data_AF-A0A398BM79-F1
#
_entry.id   AF-A0A398BM79-F1
#
_cell.length_a   1.000
_cell.length_b   1.000
_cell.length_c   1.000
_cell.angle_alpha   90.00
_cell.angle_beta   90.00
_cell.angle_gamma   90.00
#
_symmetry.space_group_name_H-M   'P 1'
#
loop_
_entity.id
_entity.type
_entity.pdbx_description
1 polymer ?
#
loop_
_entity_poly.entity_id
_entity_poly.type
_entity_poly.pdbx_seq_one_letter_code
_entity_poly.pdbx_strand_id
1 'polypeptide(L)'
;MDILQEVRDVSPLVWATRKGDILTISATYQTDGWLIEETGYYQYDSGFLLLTVNGQDTHDSAGGDDDGWMFVTAPMQIAAGETARFSLVFGLDNIDASGWRFDISASWLARSGSLTGSDGIDFLLGSAGADTLSGGASGDALKGGKGGDLLDGGAGADLMTGGLGDDIYVVDDMGDRIIEGGAALGFDTVRSLVDFRLSGPQVTGRLERLELTGNGDTVGIGNQVANDLRGNDGNNLLEGRRGADRLAGGAGDDTLSGGAGNDRFVFDLAPDGSGLDLIVDFDQGEDRILLSGAAFGDLAVAAAGRLSIVAFAANAGGVAQDAQDRILFDTATGRVLYDPDGSGSAEAVAFARLLSVATLSASDFAVI
;
A
#
# COMPACT_ATOMS: atom_id res chain seq x y z
N MET A 1 35.43 55.13 5.60
CA MET A 1 35.48 54.18 4.47
C MET A 1 34.11 53.56 4.47
N ASP A 2 33.27 54.09 3.59
CA ASP A 2 31.82 54.04 3.69
C ASP A 2 31.24 52.66 3.35
N ILE A 3 30.36 52.22 4.24
CA ILE A 3 29.07 51.57 4.02
C ILE A 3 29.09 50.19 3.31
N LEU A 4 28.91 49.17 4.15
CA LEU A 4 28.20 47.91 3.86
C LEU A 4 27.00 48.16 2.94
N GLN A 5 27.02 47.60 1.73
CA GLN A 5 25.80 47.20 1.06
C GLN A 5 25.86 45.70 0.81
N GLU A 6 25.57 44.97 1.89
CA GLU A 6 25.01 43.63 1.86
C GLU A 6 23.83 43.64 0.86
N VAL A 7 23.98 42.97 -0.28
CA VAL A 7 22.87 42.77 -1.21
C VAL A 7 21.96 41.74 -0.55
N ARG A 8 20.95 42.26 0.14
CA ARG A 8 19.86 41.50 0.74
C ARG A 8 18.95 40.97 -0.37
N ASP A 9 18.53 39.71 -0.23
CA ASP A 9 17.34 39.12 -0.81
C ASP A 9 17.05 39.50 -2.27
N VAL A 10 17.72 38.85 -3.21
CA VAL A 10 17.21 38.74 -4.59
C VAL A 10 16.40 37.46 -4.68
N SER A 11 15.12 37.54 -4.29
CA SER A 11 14.15 36.51 -4.67
C SER A 11 14.13 36.41 -6.21
N PRO A 12 14.33 35.23 -6.79
CA PRO A 12 14.34 35.05 -8.22
C PRO A 12 12.92 35.34 -8.69
N LEU A 13 12.82 36.13 -9.75
CA LEU A 13 11.55 36.31 -10.41
C LEU A 13 11.42 35.17 -11.40
N VAL A 14 10.41 34.33 -11.20
CA VAL A 14 10.08 33.27 -12.14
C VAL A 14 8.67 33.54 -12.65
N TRP A 15 8.49 33.34 -13.95
CA TRP A 15 7.21 33.50 -14.60
C TRP A 15 7.01 32.44 -15.67
N ALA A 16 5.74 32.11 -15.89
CA ALA A 16 5.34 31.20 -16.94
C ALA A 16 4.30 31.86 -17.84
N THR A 17 4.42 31.68 -19.15
CA THR A 17 3.51 32.24 -20.15
C THR A 17 3.09 31.15 -21.12
N ARG A 18 1.79 31.09 -21.44
CA ARG A 18 1.24 30.11 -22.40
C ARG A 18 0.82 30.77 -23.70
N LYS A 19 1.32 30.26 -24.84
CA LYS A 19 0.91 30.64 -26.19
C LYS A 19 0.52 29.40 -27.01
N GLY A 20 -0.78 29.15 -27.15
CA GLY A 20 -1.28 27.92 -27.76
C GLY A 20 -0.94 26.71 -26.88
N ASP A 21 -0.30 25.71 -27.47
CA ASP A 21 0.18 24.50 -26.80
C ASP A 21 1.66 24.62 -26.40
N ILE A 22 2.19 25.84 -26.29
CA ILE A 22 3.56 26.08 -25.82
C ILE A 22 3.50 26.86 -24.52
N LEU A 23 4.08 26.29 -23.47
CA LEU A 23 4.39 26.95 -22.21
C LEU A 23 5.85 27.36 -22.20
N THR A 24 6.10 28.65 -21.97
CA THR A 24 7.44 29.21 -21.76
C THR A 24 7.60 29.50 -20.28
N ILE A 25 8.66 28.98 -19.67
CA ILE A 25 9.03 29.25 -18.29
C ILE A 25 10.35 30.00 -18.31
N SER A 26 10.38 31.15 -17.64
CA SER A 26 11.58 31.97 -17.56
C SER A 26 11.87 32.29 -16.11
N ALA A 27 13.14 32.22 -15.75
CA ALA A 27 13.64 32.58 -14.43
C ALA A 27 14.75 33.61 -14.60
N THR A 28 14.74 34.62 -13.74
CA THR A 28 15.89 35.52 -13.59
C THR A 28 16.44 35.45 -12.20
N TYR A 29 17.76 35.29 -12.11
CA TYR A 29 18.51 35.32 -10.86
C TYR A 29 19.79 36.13 -11.02
N GLN A 30 20.36 36.58 -9.91
CA GLN A 30 21.64 37.30 -9.91
C GLN A 30 22.72 36.45 -9.26
N THR A 31 23.86 36.35 -9.93
CA THR A 31 25.11 35.78 -9.39
C THR A 31 26.26 36.70 -9.76
N ASP A 32 27.15 37.01 -8.82
CA ASP A 32 28.37 37.81 -9.05
C ASP A 32 28.18 39.14 -9.79
N GLY A 33 27.06 39.82 -9.54
CA GLY A 33 26.72 41.09 -10.20
C GLY A 33 26.24 40.93 -11.65
N TRP A 34 25.98 39.71 -12.11
CA TRP A 34 25.37 39.39 -13.40
C TRP A 34 23.93 38.93 -13.22
N LEU A 35 23.04 39.47 -14.06
CA LEU A 35 21.68 38.95 -14.22
C LEU A 35 21.73 37.79 -15.22
N ILE A 36 21.35 36.60 -14.78
CA ILE A 36 21.17 35.43 -15.64
C ILE A 36 19.68 35.24 -15.89
N GLU A 37 19.33 35.02 -17.15
CA GLU A 37 17.98 34.66 -17.58
C GLU A 37 18.03 33.26 -18.21
N GLU A 38 17.30 32.33 -17.62
CA GLU A 38 17.10 31.00 -18.20
C GLU A 38 15.67 30.88 -18.69
N THR A 39 15.49 30.24 -19.86
CA THR A 39 14.18 30.07 -20.47
C THR A 39 14.04 28.69 -21.05
N GLY A 40 13.07 27.94 -20.54
CA GLY A 40 12.64 26.64 -21.05
C GLY A 40 11.36 26.75 -21.88
N TYR A 41 11.24 25.90 -22.90
CA TYR A 41 10.04 25.77 -23.73
C TYR A 41 9.48 24.37 -23.60
N TYR A 42 8.18 24.29 -23.32
CA TYR A 42 7.49 23.04 -23.03
C TYR A 42 6.18 22.96 -23.80
N GLN A 43 5.82 21.76 -24.27
CA GLN A 43 4.54 21.54 -24.94
C GLN A 43 3.42 21.35 -23.90
N TYR A 44 2.39 22.20 -23.94
CA TYR A 44 1.29 22.29 -23.00
C TYR A 44 0.07 21.52 -23.51
N ASP A 45 -0.21 20.35 -22.92
CA ASP A 45 -1.29 19.45 -23.36
C ASP A 45 -2.44 19.33 -22.32
N SER A 46 -2.73 20.42 -21.60
CA SER A 46 -3.86 20.58 -20.65
C SER A 46 -3.80 19.79 -19.33
N GLY A 47 -2.68 19.89 -18.61
CA GLY A 47 -2.49 19.31 -17.27
C GLY A 47 -1.97 20.30 -16.21
N PHE A 48 -1.64 19.77 -15.03
CA PHE A 48 -0.92 20.48 -13.98
C PHE A 48 0.58 20.50 -14.31
N LEU A 49 1.22 21.65 -14.08
CA LEU A 49 2.67 21.78 -14.18
C LEU A 49 3.26 21.69 -12.77
N LEU A 50 4.07 20.67 -12.52
CA LEU A 50 4.97 20.66 -11.38
C LEU A 50 6.28 21.31 -11.82
N LEU A 51 6.68 22.36 -11.12
CA LEU A 51 7.95 23.03 -11.35
C LEU A 51 8.93 22.52 -10.31
N THR A 52 9.77 21.57 -10.70
CA THR A 52 10.88 21.12 -9.87
C THR A 52 12.09 21.99 -10.18
N VAL A 53 12.69 22.51 -9.12
CA VAL A 53 13.89 23.32 -9.20
C VAL A 53 14.97 22.56 -8.46
N ASN A 54 15.94 22.04 -9.21
CA ASN A 54 17.11 21.37 -8.62
C ASN A 54 18.29 22.33 -8.64
N GLY A 55 18.77 22.70 -7.46
CA GLY A 55 20.09 23.30 -7.30
C GLY A 55 21.07 22.19 -6.94
N GLN A 56 22.17 22.07 -7.69
CA GLN A 56 23.35 21.37 -7.18
C GLN A 56 24.36 22.41 -6.73
N ASP A 57 24.73 22.37 -5.45
CA ASP A 57 25.99 22.94 -5.01
C ASP A 57 27.11 22.02 -5.50
N THR A 58 28.05 22.57 -6.29
CA THR A 58 29.21 21.80 -6.76
C THR A 58 30.47 22.09 -5.94
N HIS A 59 30.34 22.82 -4.83
CA HIS A 59 31.46 23.30 -4.04
C HIS A 59 31.55 22.62 -2.67
N ASP A 60 31.51 21.28 -2.61
CA ASP A 60 32.16 20.64 -1.47
C ASP A 60 32.93 19.35 -1.80
N SER A 61 34.21 19.39 -1.42
CA SER A 61 35.09 18.23 -1.39
C SER A 61 35.55 17.91 0.03
N ALA A 62 34.92 18.49 1.07
CA ALA A 62 35.30 18.22 2.44
C ALA A 62 34.15 18.41 3.46
N GLY A 63 33.14 17.55 3.40
CA GLY A 63 32.35 17.10 4.55
C GLY A 63 31.75 18.19 5.45
N GLY A 64 30.48 18.51 5.20
CA GLY A 64 29.60 19.22 6.11
C GLY A 64 28.25 19.43 5.43
N ASP A 65 27.22 18.79 5.96
CA ASP A 65 25.86 18.78 5.44
C ASP A 65 25.28 20.20 5.41
N ASP A 66 24.94 20.74 4.23
CA ASP A 66 24.07 21.92 4.06
C ASP A 66 23.43 21.92 2.66
N ASP A 67 22.67 20.86 2.33
CA ASP A 67 21.82 20.86 1.14
C ASP A 67 20.58 21.73 1.40
N GLY A 68 20.57 22.94 0.86
CA GLY A 68 19.39 23.80 0.85
C GLY A 68 18.34 23.31 -0.15
N TRP A 69 17.26 22.70 0.33
CA TRP A 69 16.13 22.28 -0.50
C TRP A 69 15.14 23.44 -0.72
N MET A 70 14.63 23.59 -1.95
CA MET A 70 13.52 24.51 -2.25
C MET A 70 12.37 23.78 -2.93
N PHE A 71 11.17 23.86 -2.34
CA PHE A 71 9.93 23.34 -2.90
C PHE A 71 9.00 24.49 -3.31
N VAL A 72 8.47 24.45 -4.53
CA VAL A 72 7.29 25.24 -4.92
C VAL A 72 6.17 24.29 -5.32
N THR A 73 5.23 24.09 -4.41
CA THR A 73 4.05 23.24 -4.63
C THR A 73 2.82 24.10 -4.92
N ALA A 74 2.77 24.71 -6.10
CA ALA A 74 1.55 25.35 -6.57
C ALA A 74 1.02 24.61 -7.81
N PRO A 75 -0.11 23.88 -7.73
CA PRO A 75 -0.75 23.35 -8.93
C PRO A 75 -1.19 24.53 -9.80
N MET A 76 -0.57 24.70 -10.95
CA MET A 76 -0.83 25.87 -11.80
C MET A 76 -1.54 25.48 -13.09
N GLN A 77 -2.77 25.97 -13.23
CA GLN A 77 -3.52 25.97 -14.48
C GLN A 77 -3.42 27.38 -15.10
N ILE A 78 -2.66 27.53 -16.19
CA ILE A 78 -2.56 28.81 -16.92
C ILE A 78 -3.45 28.75 -18.17
N ALA A 79 -4.41 29.66 -18.29
CA ALA A 79 -5.23 29.75 -19.50
C ALA A 79 -4.40 30.26 -20.69
N ALA A 80 -4.81 29.92 -21.91
CA ALA A 80 -4.10 30.36 -23.11
C ALA A 80 -4.06 31.91 -23.18
N GLY A 81 -2.86 32.48 -23.30
CA GLY A 81 -2.65 33.94 -23.34
C GLY A 81 -2.43 34.60 -21.98
N GLU A 82 -2.39 33.84 -20.88
CA GLU A 82 -2.11 34.36 -19.54
C GLU A 82 -0.63 34.19 -19.16
N THR A 83 -0.17 35.07 -18.27
CA THR A 83 1.15 35.02 -17.63
C THR A 83 0.95 34.95 -16.12
N ALA A 84 1.51 33.93 -15.49
CA ALA A 84 1.56 33.82 -14.04
C ALA A 84 2.94 34.25 -13.52
N ARG A 85 2.95 35.04 -12.45
CA ARG A 85 4.17 35.47 -11.75
C ARG A 85 4.17 34.90 -10.35
N PHE A 86 5.32 34.43 -9.90
CA PHE A 86 5.46 33.87 -8.57
C PHE A 86 6.76 34.33 -7.90
N SER A 87 6.70 34.41 -6.58
CA SER A 87 7.84 34.71 -5.72
C SER A 87 8.23 33.43 -5.02
N LEU A 88 9.46 32.99 -5.24
CA LEU A 88 10.04 31.88 -4.48
C LEU A 88 10.79 32.47 -3.28
N VAL A 89 10.60 31.84 -2.11
CA VAL A 89 11.36 32.16 -0.91
C VAL A 89 12.38 31.04 -0.72
N PHE A 90 13.66 31.39 -0.77
CA PHE A 90 14.76 30.47 -0.49
C PHE A 90 15.10 30.48 1.01
N GLY A 91 15.43 29.33 1.57
CA GLY A 91 16.31 29.24 2.73
C GLY A 91 17.74 29.08 2.21
N LEU A 92 18.57 30.10 2.34
CA LEU A 92 20.01 30.03 2.03
C LEU A 92 20.73 29.97 3.38
N ASP A 93 21.51 28.93 3.64
CA ASP A 93 22.64 29.04 4.58
C ASP A 93 23.92 29.29 3.77
N ASN A 94 24.77 30.20 4.27
CA ASN A 94 26.04 30.68 3.68
C ASN A 94 26.24 30.63 2.14
N ILE A 95 26.02 31.77 1.49
CA ILE A 95 26.28 31.98 0.06
C ILE A 95 27.78 32.21 -0.18
N ASP A 96 28.48 31.25 -0.79
CA ASP A 96 29.72 31.55 -1.53
C ASP A 96 29.55 31.35 -3.05
N ALA A 97 30.34 32.16 -3.75
CA ALA A 97 30.06 32.69 -5.08
C ALA A 97 30.60 31.82 -6.23
N SER A 98 30.58 30.49 -6.11
CA SER A 98 31.20 29.66 -7.13
C SER A 98 30.56 28.30 -7.31
N GLY A 99 29.64 28.21 -8.28
CA GLY A 99 29.38 26.94 -8.96
C GLY A 99 27.95 26.43 -8.98
N TRP A 100 26.94 27.28 -8.90
CA TRP A 100 25.56 26.83 -9.08
C TRP A 100 25.27 26.53 -10.56
N ARG A 101 24.84 25.30 -10.84
CA ARG A 101 24.03 24.99 -12.03
C ARG A 101 22.61 24.72 -11.56
N PHE A 102 21.66 25.36 -12.21
CA PHE A 102 20.24 25.24 -11.94
C PHE A 102 19.62 24.44 -13.07
N ASP A 103 19.08 23.27 -12.78
CA ASP A 103 18.31 22.51 -13.77
C ASP A 103 16.82 22.67 -13.46
N ILE A 104 16.10 23.36 -14.36
CA ILE A 104 14.64 23.42 -14.33
C ILE A 104 14.10 22.22 -15.11
N SER A 105 13.62 21.21 -14.39
CA SER A 105 12.87 20.11 -14.99
C SER A 105 11.37 20.35 -14.80
N ALA A 106 10.63 20.32 -15.91
CA ALA A 106 9.18 20.24 -15.90
C ALA A 106 8.80 18.86 -16.43
N SER A 107 8.29 18.00 -15.56
CA SER A 107 7.74 16.70 -15.96
C SER A 107 6.27 16.88 -16.34
N TRP A 108 5.94 16.55 -17.58
CA TRP A 108 4.56 16.43 -18.02
C TRP A 108 4.09 15.03 -17.69
N LEU A 109 3.10 14.96 -16.82
CA LEU A 109 2.46 13.70 -16.52
C LEU A 109 1.39 13.45 -17.57
N ALA A 110 1.62 12.40 -18.36
CA ALA A 110 0.64 11.89 -19.30
C ALA A 110 -0.68 11.54 -18.59
N ARG A 111 -1.74 11.25 -19.34
CA ARG A 111 -3.06 10.81 -18.83
C ARG A 111 -3.02 9.51 -17.99
N SER A 112 -1.85 8.87 -17.91
CA SER A 112 -1.43 7.69 -17.17
C SER A 112 0.09 7.63 -17.32
N GLY A 113 0.86 7.49 -16.25
CA GLY A 113 2.32 7.59 -16.31
C GLY A 113 3.02 6.83 -15.19
N SER A 114 4.29 6.50 -15.43
CA SER A 114 5.21 6.01 -14.42
C SER A 114 6.16 7.12 -14.03
N LEU A 115 6.30 7.36 -12.73
CA LEU A 115 7.27 8.26 -12.13
C LEU A 115 8.14 7.47 -11.18
N THR A 116 9.42 7.79 -11.21
CA THR A 116 10.40 7.24 -10.30
C THR A 116 11.20 8.41 -9.75
N GLY A 117 11.27 8.53 -8.44
CA GLY A 117 12.14 9.45 -7.74
C GLY A 117 13.59 8.99 -7.79
N SER A 118 14.41 9.73 -7.07
CA SER A 118 15.85 9.56 -6.95
C SER A 118 16.19 8.89 -5.62
N ASP A 119 17.44 9.03 -5.16
CA ASP A 119 17.83 8.58 -3.83
C ASP A 119 17.53 9.63 -2.73
N GLY A 120 17.13 10.85 -3.13
CA GLY A 120 16.81 11.96 -2.23
C GLY A 120 15.32 12.09 -1.95
N ILE A 121 14.94 13.09 -1.14
CA ILE A 121 13.52 13.35 -0.83
C ILE A 121 12.78 13.87 -2.07
N ASP A 122 11.77 13.13 -2.49
CA ASP A 122 10.99 13.36 -3.69
C ASP A 122 9.52 13.70 -3.41
N PHE A 123 8.94 14.51 -4.28
CA PHE A 123 7.50 14.78 -4.31
C PHE A 123 6.92 14.36 -5.65
N LEU A 124 6.19 13.24 -5.64
CA LEU A 124 5.63 12.65 -6.85
C LEU A 124 4.13 12.93 -6.90
N LEU A 125 3.69 13.56 -7.98
CA LEU A 125 2.28 13.74 -8.29
C LEU A 125 1.92 12.83 -9.45
N GLY A 126 0.81 12.11 -9.32
CA GLY A 126 0.13 11.45 -10.42
C GLY A 126 -0.87 12.39 -11.10
N SER A 127 -1.56 11.81 -12.06
CA SER A 127 -2.47 12.43 -13.00
C SER A 127 -3.93 12.12 -12.61
N ALA A 128 -4.79 11.91 -13.59
CA ALA A 128 -6.20 11.53 -13.37
C ALA A 128 -6.54 10.16 -13.97
N GLY A 129 -5.55 9.44 -14.51
CA GLY A 129 -5.67 8.03 -14.88
C GLY A 129 -4.73 7.20 -14.04
N ALA A 130 -4.71 5.89 -14.26
CA ALA A 130 -3.88 4.98 -13.46
C ALA A 130 -2.38 5.30 -13.62
N ASP A 131 -1.73 5.56 -12.50
CA ASP A 131 -0.32 5.92 -12.41
C ASP A 131 0.50 4.90 -11.61
N THR A 132 1.82 4.93 -11.79
CA THR A 132 2.77 4.14 -10.99
C THR A 132 3.84 5.08 -10.47
N LEU A 133 3.83 5.34 -9.18
CA LEU A 133 4.74 6.24 -8.48
C LEU A 133 5.70 5.41 -7.62
N SER A 134 7.00 5.60 -7.80
CA SER A 134 8.04 4.97 -6.98
C SER A 134 8.92 6.06 -6.38
N GLY A 135 8.94 6.20 -5.06
CA GLY A 135 9.69 7.22 -4.33
C GLY A 135 11.19 7.02 -4.45
N GLY A 136 11.68 5.85 -4.04
CA GLY A 136 13.07 5.46 -4.21
C GLY A 136 13.73 5.24 -2.87
N ALA A 137 14.66 6.11 -2.48
CA ALA A 137 15.23 6.11 -1.15
C ALA A 137 14.95 7.45 -0.46
N SER A 138 15.08 7.48 0.87
CA SER A 138 14.71 8.62 1.72
C SER A 138 13.19 8.76 1.88
N GLY A 139 12.74 9.73 2.70
CA GLY A 139 11.32 9.90 3.01
C GLY A 139 10.61 10.81 2.00
N ASP A 140 9.73 10.23 1.21
CA ASP A 140 9.09 10.81 0.04
C ASP A 140 7.61 11.13 0.27
N ALA A 141 7.05 11.95 -0.62
CA ALA A 141 5.63 12.26 -0.63
C ALA A 141 5.01 11.98 -2.01
N LEU A 142 4.17 10.95 -2.07
CA LEU A 142 3.53 10.45 -3.27
C LEU A 142 2.03 10.78 -3.25
N LYS A 143 1.50 11.26 -4.37
CA LYS A 143 0.07 11.52 -4.52
C LYS A 143 -0.46 11.03 -5.86
N GLY A 144 -1.27 9.97 -5.86
CA GLY A 144 -1.82 9.35 -7.08
C GLY A 144 -2.77 10.27 -7.85
N GLY A 145 -3.77 10.83 -7.17
CA GLY A 145 -4.74 11.73 -7.77
C GLY A 145 -6.06 11.05 -8.05
N LYS A 146 -6.34 10.74 -9.32
CA LYS A 146 -7.50 9.88 -9.68
C LYS A 146 -6.99 8.75 -10.55
N GLY A 147 -7.70 7.63 -10.54
CA GLY A 147 -7.24 6.42 -11.20
C GLY A 147 -7.01 5.34 -10.16
N GLY A 148 -6.78 4.10 -10.59
CA GLY A 148 -6.24 3.11 -9.67
C GLY A 148 -4.73 3.20 -9.75
N ASP A 149 -4.12 3.78 -8.73
CA ASP A 149 -2.71 4.15 -8.71
C ASP A 149 -1.89 3.13 -7.89
N LEU A 150 -0.67 2.84 -8.34
CA LEU A 150 0.32 2.10 -7.57
C LEU A 150 1.31 3.10 -6.95
N LEU A 151 1.32 3.21 -5.63
CA LEU A 151 2.21 4.07 -4.86
C LEU A 151 3.18 3.18 -4.09
N ASP A 152 4.46 3.26 -4.44
CA ASP A 152 5.55 2.56 -3.80
C ASP A 152 6.51 3.60 -3.22
N GLY A 153 6.52 3.77 -1.90
CA GLY A 153 7.41 4.70 -1.23
C GLY A 153 8.89 4.36 -1.44
N GLY A 154 9.20 3.07 -1.48
CA GLY A 154 10.56 2.58 -1.40
C GLY A 154 11.11 2.74 0.02
N ALA A 155 12.42 2.91 0.14
CA ALA A 155 13.08 2.89 1.43
C ALA A 155 13.04 4.26 2.12
N GLY A 156 12.41 4.36 3.28
CA GLY A 156 12.34 5.61 4.01
C GLY A 156 11.06 5.68 4.81
N ALA A 157 10.73 6.84 5.38
CA ALA A 157 9.43 7.03 6.00
C ALA A 157 8.58 7.93 5.09
N ASP A 158 7.68 7.30 4.34
CA ASP A 158 6.99 7.95 3.22
C ASP A 158 5.58 8.42 3.56
N LEU A 159 5.08 9.37 2.77
CA LEU A 159 3.70 9.82 2.82
C LEU A 159 3.00 9.55 1.48
N MET A 160 2.13 8.55 1.45
CA MET A 160 1.39 8.16 0.26
C MET A 160 -0.07 8.58 0.33
N THR A 161 -0.57 9.23 -0.72
CA THR A 161 -1.97 9.66 -0.86
C THR A 161 -2.53 9.17 -2.19
N GLY A 162 -3.34 8.12 -2.20
CA GLY A 162 -3.92 7.52 -3.42
C GLY A 162 -4.90 8.47 -4.10
N GLY A 163 -6.10 8.61 -3.55
CA GLY A 163 -7.04 9.64 -3.97
C GLY A 163 -8.40 9.06 -4.39
N LEU A 164 -8.70 9.04 -5.69
CA LEU A 164 -9.94 8.47 -6.22
C LEU A 164 -9.64 7.26 -7.09
N GLY A 165 -10.28 6.13 -6.83
CA GLY A 165 -10.07 4.88 -7.57
C GLY A 165 -9.56 3.81 -6.63
N ASP A 166 -9.30 2.62 -7.16
CA ASP A 166 -8.81 1.48 -6.38
C ASP A 166 -7.28 1.53 -6.37
N ASP A 167 -6.70 2.04 -5.28
CA ASP A 167 -5.27 2.31 -5.16
C ASP A 167 -4.52 1.15 -4.47
N ILE A 168 -3.21 1.04 -4.76
CA ILE A 168 -2.30 0.08 -4.13
C ILE A 168 -1.14 0.84 -3.49
N TYR A 169 -0.96 0.63 -2.19
CA TYR A 169 0.15 1.16 -1.41
C TYR A 169 1.15 0.05 -1.11
N VAL A 170 2.42 0.24 -1.45
CA VAL A 170 3.51 -0.64 -1.03
C VAL A 170 4.16 -0.01 0.20
N VAL A 171 4.18 -0.76 1.30
CA VAL A 171 4.72 -0.34 2.59
C VAL A 171 5.89 -1.25 2.94
N ASP A 172 7.07 -0.67 3.11
CA ASP A 172 8.28 -1.42 3.48
C ASP A 172 8.95 -0.91 4.76
N ASP A 173 8.56 0.27 5.25
CA ASP A 173 9.02 0.86 6.50
C ASP A 173 7.86 1.12 7.47
N MET A 174 8.12 0.96 8.77
CA MET A 174 7.10 1.22 9.81
C MET A 174 6.74 2.71 9.94
N GLY A 175 7.56 3.59 9.38
CA GLY A 175 7.37 5.04 9.30
C GLY A 175 6.41 5.49 8.21
N ASP A 176 6.06 4.62 7.26
CA ASP A 176 5.17 4.94 6.14
C ASP A 176 3.76 5.32 6.61
N ARG A 177 3.20 6.30 5.92
CA ARG A 177 1.88 6.87 6.22
C ARG A 177 1.02 6.92 4.98
N ILE A 178 -0.22 6.45 5.13
CA ILE A 178 -1.23 6.44 4.09
C ILE A 178 -2.32 7.47 4.41
N ILE A 179 -2.65 8.29 3.42
CA ILE A 179 -3.81 9.18 3.45
C ILE A 179 -4.78 8.76 2.36
N GLU A 180 -5.90 8.21 2.81
CA GLU A 180 -7.06 7.92 1.99
C GLU A 180 -8.14 8.99 2.08
N GLY A 181 -8.72 9.33 0.93
CA GLY A 181 -9.80 10.30 0.82
C GLY A 181 -11.11 9.77 1.42
N GLY A 182 -11.82 10.60 2.18
CA GLY A 182 -12.95 10.17 3.00
C GLY A 182 -14.16 9.58 2.24
N ALA A 183 -14.50 8.34 2.61
CA ALA A 183 -15.76 7.59 2.45
C ALA A 183 -16.26 7.34 1.02
N ALA A 184 -15.81 6.21 0.46
CA ALA A 184 -16.25 5.54 -0.78
C ALA A 184 -15.63 6.07 -2.08
N LEU A 185 -14.30 5.98 -2.17
CA LEU A 185 -13.52 6.40 -3.33
C LEU A 185 -12.85 5.23 -4.08
N GLY A 186 -12.82 4.03 -3.50
CA GLY A 186 -12.21 2.83 -4.08
C GLY A 186 -12.35 1.62 -3.18
N PHE A 187 -11.75 0.51 -3.61
CA PHE A 187 -11.41 -0.65 -2.79
C PHE A 187 -9.87 -0.73 -2.72
N ASP A 188 -9.31 -0.18 -1.66
CA ASP A 188 -7.89 0.14 -1.62
C ASP A 188 -7.08 -0.97 -0.92
N THR A 189 -5.89 -1.24 -1.46
CA THR A 189 -5.03 -2.36 -1.04
C THR A 189 -3.71 -1.86 -0.48
N VAL A 190 -3.35 -2.36 0.69
CA VAL A 190 -1.98 -2.24 1.21
C VAL A 190 -1.24 -3.54 0.99
N ARG A 191 -0.06 -3.46 0.36
CA ARG A 191 0.93 -4.54 0.30
C ARG A 191 2.06 -4.20 1.25
N SER A 192 2.21 -4.96 2.32
CA SER A 192 3.18 -4.63 3.37
C SER A 192 4.27 -5.69 3.49
N LEU A 193 5.53 -5.27 3.60
CA LEU A 193 6.67 -6.12 3.98
C LEU A 193 6.90 -6.16 5.49
N VAL A 194 6.20 -5.31 6.24
CA VAL A 194 6.31 -5.14 7.70
C VAL A 194 4.94 -5.32 8.38
N ASP A 195 4.94 -5.34 9.71
CA ASP A 195 3.70 -5.30 10.51
C ASP A 195 2.86 -4.09 10.13
N PHE A 196 1.58 -4.30 9.81
CA PHE A 196 0.71 -3.22 9.37
C PHE A 196 -0.69 -3.28 9.98
N ARG A 197 -1.25 -2.10 10.21
CA ARG A 197 -2.63 -1.94 10.67
C ARG A 197 -3.38 -1.02 9.72
N LEU A 198 -4.54 -1.45 9.21
CA LEU A 198 -5.40 -0.66 8.31
C LEU A 198 -6.11 0.52 9.02
N SER A 199 -5.76 0.77 10.28
CA SER A 199 -6.19 1.91 11.08
C SER A 199 -5.13 2.25 12.13
N GLY A 200 -5.01 3.53 12.47
CA GLY A 200 -4.03 3.98 13.44
C GLY A 200 -3.46 5.35 13.09
N PRO A 201 -2.38 5.79 13.77
CA PRO A 201 -1.73 7.08 13.48
C PRO A 201 -1.09 7.18 12.09
N GLN A 202 -0.78 6.03 11.47
CA GLN A 202 -0.17 5.91 10.16
C GLN A 202 -1.20 5.87 9.02
N VAL A 203 -2.49 5.72 9.31
CA VAL A 203 -3.56 5.69 8.30
C VAL A 203 -4.60 6.76 8.60
N THR A 204 -4.82 7.66 7.64
CA THR A 204 -6.02 8.51 7.59
C THR A 204 -6.95 7.96 6.53
N GLY A 205 -8.25 7.83 6.81
CA GLY A 205 -9.22 7.31 5.84
C GLY A 205 -9.65 5.87 6.13
N ARG A 206 -10.06 5.14 5.09
CA ARG A 206 -10.51 3.75 5.17
C ARG A 206 -9.78 2.95 4.10
N LEU A 207 -9.25 1.80 4.50
CA LEU A 207 -8.59 0.83 3.65
C LEU A 207 -9.32 -0.50 3.83
N GLU A 208 -9.43 -1.26 2.75
CA GLU A 208 -10.26 -2.48 2.73
C GLU A 208 -9.41 -3.75 2.68
N ARG A 209 -8.27 -3.75 2.00
CA ARG A 209 -7.41 -4.93 1.86
C ARG A 209 -6.01 -4.74 2.42
N LEU A 210 -5.52 -5.77 3.11
CA LEU A 210 -4.12 -5.94 3.49
C LEU A 210 -3.60 -7.25 2.91
N GLU A 211 -2.52 -7.16 2.14
CA GLU A 211 -1.71 -8.28 1.68
C GLU A 211 -0.34 -8.17 2.35
N LEU A 212 -0.03 -9.07 3.28
CA LEU A 212 1.34 -9.22 3.77
C LEU A 212 2.16 -9.89 2.67
N THR A 213 3.35 -9.36 2.44
CA THR A 213 4.28 -9.81 1.40
C THR A 213 5.61 -10.24 2.02
N GLY A 214 6.48 -10.85 1.23
CA GLY A 214 7.71 -11.47 1.75
C GLY A 214 7.43 -12.80 2.44
N ASN A 215 8.37 -13.27 3.27
CA ASN A 215 8.34 -14.61 3.86
C ASN A 215 8.52 -14.58 5.39
N GLY A 216 8.40 -13.41 6.00
CA GLY A 216 8.63 -13.21 7.42
C GLY A 216 7.34 -13.25 8.24
N ASP A 217 7.46 -13.72 9.48
CA ASP A 217 6.42 -13.64 10.49
C ASP A 217 6.02 -12.18 10.70
N THR A 218 4.78 -11.84 10.37
CA THR A 218 4.28 -10.46 10.34
C THR A 218 2.86 -10.37 10.89
N VAL A 219 2.50 -9.20 11.41
CA VAL A 219 1.20 -8.90 12.01
C VAL A 219 0.37 -8.04 11.06
N GLY A 220 -0.81 -8.51 10.70
CA GLY A 220 -1.79 -7.79 9.89
C GLY A 220 -3.08 -7.52 10.67
N ILE A 221 -3.45 -6.26 10.84
CA ILE A 221 -4.64 -5.90 11.63
C ILE A 221 -5.59 -5.02 10.81
N GLY A 222 -6.85 -5.44 10.74
CA GLY A 222 -7.96 -4.73 10.12
C GLY A 222 -8.40 -3.47 10.88
N ASN A 223 -9.59 -2.99 10.53
CA ASN A 223 -10.17 -1.76 11.08
C ASN A 223 -11.59 -2.00 11.63
N GLN A 224 -12.56 -1.14 11.30
CA GLN A 224 -13.95 -1.28 11.80
C GLN A 224 -14.95 -1.60 10.69
N VAL A 225 -14.47 -1.80 9.47
CA VAL A 225 -15.27 -2.22 8.31
C VAL A 225 -14.84 -3.61 7.87
N ALA A 226 -15.59 -4.21 6.94
CA ALA A 226 -15.22 -5.50 6.36
C ALA A 226 -13.86 -5.39 5.65
N ASN A 227 -12.90 -6.22 6.08
CA ASN A 227 -11.56 -6.28 5.53
C ASN A 227 -11.26 -7.61 4.82
N ASP A 228 -10.38 -7.54 3.82
CA ASP A 228 -9.76 -8.70 3.16
C ASP A 228 -8.30 -8.75 3.60
N LEU A 229 -7.97 -9.66 4.52
CA LEU A 229 -6.65 -9.81 5.11
C LEU A 229 -6.00 -11.10 4.59
N ARG A 230 -4.84 -10.97 3.97
CA ARG A 230 -4.05 -12.08 3.47
C ARG A 230 -2.64 -12.03 4.06
N GLY A 231 -2.22 -13.13 4.69
CA GLY A 231 -0.85 -13.31 5.14
C GLY A 231 0.08 -13.77 4.01
N ASN A 232 1.30 -14.13 4.39
CA ASN A 232 2.38 -14.52 3.51
C ASN A 232 2.81 -15.98 3.77
N ASP A 233 4.06 -16.33 3.47
CA ASP A 233 4.56 -17.70 3.68
C ASP A 233 5.09 -17.94 5.12
N GLY A 234 5.12 -16.90 5.97
CA GLY A 234 5.58 -16.96 7.35
C GLY A 234 4.43 -17.18 8.34
N ASN A 235 4.74 -17.25 9.63
CA ASN A 235 3.70 -17.42 10.66
C ASN A 235 3.09 -16.06 10.99
N ASN A 236 1.91 -15.76 10.46
CA ASN A 236 1.27 -14.46 10.61
C ASN A 236 0.28 -14.42 11.79
N LEU A 237 0.11 -13.21 12.33
CA LEU A 237 -1.01 -12.89 13.21
C LEU A 237 -1.97 -11.97 12.45
N LEU A 238 -3.18 -12.46 12.15
CA LEU A 238 -4.22 -11.69 11.46
C LEU A 238 -5.40 -11.41 12.41
N GLU A 239 -5.75 -10.13 12.57
CA GLU A 239 -6.92 -9.69 13.36
C GLU A 239 -7.89 -8.87 12.51
N GLY A 240 -9.09 -9.36 12.24
CA GLY A 240 -10.15 -8.65 11.49
C GLY A 240 -10.76 -7.46 12.26
N ARG A 241 -10.99 -7.67 13.57
CA ARG A 241 -11.58 -6.75 14.55
C ARG A 241 -13.10 -6.62 14.46
N ARG A 242 -13.63 -5.69 13.67
CA ARG A 242 -15.07 -5.49 13.50
C ARG A 242 -15.31 -5.41 12.02
N GLY A 243 -16.35 -6.07 11.54
CA GLY A 243 -16.59 -6.14 10.12
C GLY A 243 -17.06 -7.54 9.78
N ALA A 244 -17.36 -7.78 8.51
CA ALA A 244 -17.50 -9.15 8.02
C ALA A 244 -16.22 -9.47 7.27
N ASP A 245 -15.22 -9.94 7.98
CA ASP A 245 -13.85 -9.99 7.51
C ASP A 245 -13.56 -11.29 6.76
N ARG A 246 -12.57 -11.26 5.87
CA ARG A 246 -12.02 -12.42 5.17
C ARG A 246 -10.56 -12.54 5.54
N LEU A 247 -10.16 -13.65 6.15
CA LEU A 247 -8.81 -13.90 6.63
C LEU A 247 -8.24 -15.14 5.94
N ALA A 248 -7.15 -14.99 5.20
CA ALA A 248 -6.36 -16.08 4.65
C ALA A 248 -4.96 -16.04 5.26
N GLY A 249 -4.59 -17.03 6.06
CA GLY A 249 -3.28 -17.09 6.71
C GLY A 249 -2.16 -17.18 5.67
N GLY A 250 -2.25 -18.16 4.77
CA GLY A 250 -1.23 -18.41 3.77
C GLY A 250 -0.58 -19.75 4.06
N ALA A 251 0.74 -19.82 3.89
CA ALA A 251 1.51 -20.96 4.37
C ALA A 251 2.10 -20.63 5.75
N GLY A 252 2.50 -21.65 6.52
CA GLY A 252 2.98 -21.46 7.88
C GLY A 252 1.91 -21.77 8.93
N ASP A 253 2.25 -21.55 10.20
CA ASP A 253 1.36 -21.72 11.35
C ASP A 253 0.76 -20.37 11.75
N ASP A 254 -0.38 -20.01 11.16
CA ASP A 254 -0.97 -18.69 11.37
C ASP A 254 -1.86 -18.61 12.62
N THR A 255 -2.00 -17.41 13.17
CA THR A 255 -3.01 -17.11 14.21
C THR A 255 -4.04 -16.15 13.65
N LEU A 256 -5.29 -16.60 13.58
CA LEU A 256 -6.40 -15.89 12.95
C LEU A 256 -7.47 -15.54 14.00
N SER A 257 -7.82 -14.26 14.07
CA SER A 257 -8.92 -13.74 14.90
C SER A 257 -9.85 -12.90 14.03
N GLY A 258 -11.09 -13.36 13.85
CA GLY A 258 -12.10 -12.63 13.07
C GLY A 258 -12.55 -11.38 13.81
N GLY A 259 -12.78 -11.52 15.10
CA GLY A 259 -13.33 -10.48 15.96
C GLY A 259 -14.86 -10.52 15.96
N ALA A 260 -15.49 -9.38 15.67
CA ALA A 260 -16.94 -9.25 15.69
C ALA A 260 -17.51 -9.08 14.30
N GLY A 261 -18.41 -10.00 13.92
CA GLY A 261 -19.21 -9.95 12.72
C GLY A 261 -19.26 -11.34 12.09
N ASN A 262 -19.49 -11.40 10.78
CA ASN A 262 -19.64 -12.66 10.05
C ASN A 262 -18.37 -12.96 9.26
N ASP A 263 -17.41 -13.57 9.93
CA ASP A 263 -16.05 -13.68 9.42
C ASP A 263 -15.84 -14.94 8.60
N ARG A 264 -14.86 -14.90 7.71
CA ARG A 264 -14.54 -15.97 6.76
C ARG A 264 -13.07 -16.32 6.88
N PHE A 265 -12.78 -17.46 7.48
CA PHE A 265 -11.43 -18.04 7.56
C PHE A 265 -11.18 -18.89 6.32
N VAL A 266 -10.17 -18.55 5.53
CA VAL A 266 -9.97 -19.06 4.17
C VAL A 266 -8.77 -19.99 4.15
N PHE A 267 -8.99 -21.19 3.64
CA PHE A 267 -7.95 -22.17 3.34
C PHE A 267 -7.96 -22.42 1.83
N ASP A 268 -7.00 -21.83 1.14
CA ASP A 268 -6.84 -21.90 -0.32
C ASP A 268 -5.60 -22.68 -0.78
N LEU A 269 -4.79 -23.16 0.18
CA LEU A 269 -3.68 -24.08 -0.05
C LEU A 269 -4.05 -25.52 0.33
N ALA A 270 -3.48 -26.47 -0.40
CA ALA A 270 -3.70 -27.89 -0.14
C ALA A 270 -3.00 -28.29 1.16
N PRO A 271 -3.68 -28.93 2.12
CA PRO A 271 -3.04 -29.42 3.33
C PRO A 271 -1.95 -30.45 2.99
N ASP A 272 -0.70 -30.12 3.32
CA ASP A 272 0.47 -30.98 3.13
C ASP A 272 1.18 -31.33 4.45
N GLY A 273 0.66 -30.82 5.57
CA GLY A 273 1.17 -31.03 6.92
C GLY A 273 2.24 -30.03 7.35
N SER A 274 2.53 -29.01 6.55
CA SER A 274 3.52 -27.96 6.87
C SER A 274 2.95 -26.74 7.60
N GLY A 275 1.63 -26.57 7.63
CA GLY A 275 0.94 -25.48 8.33
C GLY A 275 -0.26 -25.95 9.14
N LEU A 276 -0.42 -25.42 10.35
CA LEU A 276 -1.54 -25.63 11.25
C LEU A 276 -2.00 -24.31 11.86
N ASP A 277 -3.01 -23.70 11.23
CA ASP A 277 -3.55 -22.42 11.68
C ASP A 277 -4.31 -22.56 13.00
N LEU A 278 -4.24 -21.51 13.82
CA LEU A 278 -5.01 -21.34 15.03
C LEU A 278 -6.11 -20.29 14.82
N ILE A 279 -7.37 -20.73 14.81
CA ILE A 279 -8.52 -19.82 14.85
C ILE A 279 -8.90 -19.56 16.32
N VAL A 280 -8.79 -18.31 16.75
CA VAL A 280 -8.82 -17.93 18.17
C VAL A 280 -10.25 -17.76 18.70
N ASP A 281 -11.17 -17.24 17.88
CA ASP A 281 -12.44 -16.67 18.33
C ASP A 281 -13.66 -17.06 17.49
N PHE A 282 -13.58 -18.15 16.72
CA PHE A 282 -14.65 -18.62 15.85
C PHE A 282 -16.03 -18.67 16.53
N ASP A 283 -16.99 -17.92 16.00
CA ASP A 283 -18.40 -17.94 16.39
C ASP A 283 -19.19 -18.80 15.40
N GLN A 284 -19.62 -19.98 15.85
CA GLN A 284 -20.41 -20.92 15.05
C GLN A 284 -21.72 -20.34 14.49
N GLY A 285 -22.28 -19.30 15.11
CA GLY A 285 -23.52 -18.67 14.63
C GLY A 285 -23.32 -17.72 13.44
N GLU A 286 -22.13 -17.14 13.31
CA GLU A 286 -21.86 -16.02 12.40
C GLU A 286 -20.76 -16.33 11.38
N ASP A 287 -19.71 -17.04 11.81
CA ASP A 287 -18.48 -17.27 11.06
C ASP A 287 -18.54 -18.48 10.16
N ARG A 288 -17.60 -18.54 9.21
CA ARG A 288 -17.44 -19.67 8.30
C ARG A 288 -15.98 -19.98 8.00
N ILE A 289 -15.72 -21.27 7.81
CA ILE A 289 -14.47 -21.76 7.22
C ILE A 289 -14.71 -21.98 5.71
N LEU A 290 -13.91 -21.32 4.88
CA LEU A 290 -13.97 -21.39 3.42
C LEU A 290 -12.83 -22.28 2.92
N LEU A 291 -13.16 -23.30 2.15
CA LEU A 291 -12.22 -24.27 1.60
C LEU A 291 -12.18 -24.11 0.08
N SER A 292 -11.00 -23.94 -0.50
CA SER A 292 -10.84 -23.96 -1.96
C SER A 292 -11.12 -25.35 -2.51
N GLY A 293 -12.09 -25.47 -3.41
CA GLY A 293 -12.37 -26.75 -4.08
C GLY A 293 -11.18 -27.25 -4.91
N ALA A 294 -10.32 -26.35 -5.41
CA ALA A 294 -9.11 -26.75 -6.12
C ALA A 294 -8.05 -27.35 -5.19
N ALA A 295 -7.95 -26.86 -3.94
CA ALA A 295 -6.95 -27.30 -2.97
C ALA A 295 -7.37 -28.58 -2.22
N PHE A 296 -8.66 -28.69 -1.87
CA PHE A 296 -9.22 -29.79 -1.09
C PHE A 296 -9.84 -30.90 -1.95
N GLY A 297 -9.53 -30.94 -3.25
CA GLY A 297 -10.13 -31.86 -4.21
C GLY A 297 -11.64 -31.66 -4.38
N ASP A 298 -12.30 -32.56 -5.11
CA ASP A 298 -13.75 -32.51 -5.36
C ASP A 298 -14.57 -32.82 -4.09
N LEU A 299 -14.63 -31.85 -3.16
CA LEU A 299 -15.48 -31.89 -1.99
C LEU A 299 -16.95 -31.98 -2.41
N ALA A 300 -17.73 -32.84 -1.76
CA ALA A 300 -19.17 -32.90 -2.03
C ALA A 300 -19.83 -31.60 -1.52
N VAL A 301 -20.49 -30.86 -2.42
CA VAL A 301 -21.10 -29.56 -2.12
C VAL A 301 -22.64 -29.69 -2.06
N ALA A 302 -23.25 -29.09 -1.05
CA ALA A 302 -24.69 -28.94 -0.89
C ALA A 302 -25.20 -27.61 -1.49
N ALA A 303 -26.46 -27.25 -1.22
CA ALA A 303 -27.02 -25.97 -1.69
C ALA A 303 -26.20 -24.77 -1.17
N ALA A 304 -26.16 -23.69 -1.95
CA ALA A 304 -25.48 -22.43 -1.62
C ALA A 304 -23.96 -22.56 -1.34
N GLY A 305 -23.29 -23.54 -1.96
CA GLY A 305 -21.83 -23.70 -1.83
C GLY A 305 -21.39 -24.27 -0.47
N ARG A 306 -22.32 -24.83 0.33
CA ARG A 306 -21.99 -25.43 1.63
C ARG A 306 -21.30 -26.78 1.47
N LEU A 307 -20.46 -27.15 2.42
CA LEU A 307 -19.98 -28.53 2.49
C LEU A 307 -21.20 -29.46 2.70
N SER A 308 -21.25 -30.54 1.94
CA SER A 308 -22.29 -31.56 2.12
C SER A 308 -22.05 -32.32 3.42
N ILE A 309 -23.13 -32.64 4.13
CA ILE A 309 -23.04 -33.39 5.39
C ILE A 309 -22.42 -34.79 5.22
N VAL A 310 -22.47 -35.35 4.01
CA VAL A 310 -21.85 -36.65 3.70
C VAL A 310 -20.32 -36.58 3.58
N ALA A 311 -19.75 -35.37 3.54
CA ALA A 311 -18.31 -35.16 3.43
C ALA A 311 -17.69 -34.69 4.76
N PHE A 312 -18.45 -34.72 5.86
CA PHE A 312 -18.05 -34.19 7.15
C PHE A 312 -18.28 -35.19 8.28
N ALA A 313 -17.24 -35.45 9.06
CA ALA A 313 -17.35 -36.22 10.31
C ALA A 313 -16.76 -35.44 11.50
N ALA A 314 -17.44 -35.55 12.64
CA ALA A 314 -16.95 -35.00 13.92
C ALA A 314 -16.95 -36.10 14.98
N ASN A 315 -15.79 -36.37 15.57
CA ASN A 315 -15.63 -37.36 16.64
C ASN A 315 -14.34 -37.13 17.42
N ALA A 316 -14.15 -37.84 18.54
CA ALA A 316 -12.91 -37.78 19.28
C ALA A 316 -11.80 -38.49 18.48
N GLY A 317 -10.72 -37.77 18.19
CA GLY A 317 -9.60 -38.24 17.37
C GLY A 317 -9.69 -37.85 15.89
N GLY A 318 -10.80 -37.26 15.45
CA GLY A 318 -10.93 -36.72 14.07
C GLY A 318 -10.72 -37.78 12.99
N VAL A 319 -11.41 -38.92 13.11
CA VAL A 319 -11.26 -40.07 12.19
C VAL A 319 -12.45 -40.14 11.23
N ALA A 320 -12.22 -40.52 9.98
CA ALA A 320 -13.29 -40.80 9.02
C ALA A 320 -14.18 -41.97 9.47
N GLN A 321 -15.49 -41.86 9.24
CA GLN A 321 -16.50 -42.87 9.60
C GLN A 321 -16.95 -43.68 8.40
N ASP A 322 -16.95 -43.07 7.21
CA ASP A 322 -17.17 -43.74 5.94
C ASP A 322 -16.31 -43.13 4.82
N ALA A 323 -16.22 -43.81 3.67
CA ALA A 323 -15.36 -43.42 2.56
C ALA A 323 -15.70 -42.07 1.88
N GLN A 324 -16.77 -41.39 2.30
CA GLN A 324 -17.20 -40.10 1.77
C GLN A 324 -16.75 -38.92 2.63
N ASP A 325 -16.41 -39.16 3.90
CA ASP A 325 -15.87 -38.12 4.78
C ASP A 325 -14.60 -37.52 4.17
N ARG A 326 -14.48 -36.20 4.15
CA ARG A 326 -13.29 -35.50 3.64
C ARG A 326 -12.77 -34.48 4.64
N ILE A 327 -13.68 -33.81 5.34
CA ILE A 327 -13.35 -32.86 6.40
C ILE A 327 -13.70 -33.49 7.74
N LEU A 328 -12.70 -33.56 8.61
CA LEU A 328 -12.82 -34.22 9.91
C LEU A 328 -12.62 -33.19 11.02
N PHE A 329 -13.45 -33.24 12.06
CA PHE A 329 -13.28 -32.42 13.25
C PHE A 329 -12.99 -33.30 14.47
N ASP A 330 -11.79 -33.11 15.04
CA ASP A 330 -11.40 -33.73 16.30
C ASP A 330 -11.98 -32.96 17.49
N THR A 331 -13.09 -33.47 18.02
CA THR A 331 -13.78 -32.87 19.17
C THR A 331 -12.96 -32.86 20.47
N ALA A 332 -11.85 -33.63 20.57
CA ALA A 332 -11.00 -33.65 21.75
C ALA A 332 -9.91 -32.57 21.72
N THR A 333 -9.43 -32.21 20.52
CA THR A 333 -8.31 -31.27 20.35
C THR A 333 -8.69 -29.97 19.65
N GLY A 334 -9.89 -29.91 19.07
CA GLY A 334 -10.35 -28.78 18.25
C GLY A 334 -9.71 -28.73 16.86
N ARG A 335 -8.99 -29.78 16.43
CA ARG A 335 -8.34 -29.82 15.11
C ARG A 335 -9.35 -30.09 14.00
N VAL A 336 -9.13 -29.43 12.87
CA VAL A 336 -9.80 -29.71 11.59
C VAL A 336 -8.78 -30.36 10.67
N LEU A 337 -9.18 -31.48 10.08
CA LEU A 337 -8.32 -32.29 9.24
C LEU A 337 -8.97 -32.53 7.88
N TYR A 338 -8.12 -32.74 6.87
CA TYR A 338 -8.50 -33.16 5.53
C TYR A 338 -8.04 -34.60 5.29
N ASP A 339 -8.99 -35.47 4.96
CA ASP A 339 -8.74 -36.84 4.50
C ASP A 339 -9.03 -36.91 2.98
N PRO A 340 -8.01 -36.97 2.12
CA PRO A 340 -8.19 -36.96 0.68
C PRO A 340 -8.84 -38.25 0.14
N ASP A 341 -8.62 -39.39 0.79
CA ASP A 341 -9.21 -40.67 0.36
C ASP A 341 -10.57 -40.93 1.04
N GLY A 342 -10.76 -40.31 2.20
CA GLY A 342 -11.95 -40.34 3.03
C GLY A 342 -12.25 -41.65 3.70
N SER A 343 -11.45 -42.69 3.46
CA SER A 343 -11.63 -44.01 4.05
C SER A 343 -10.86 -44.18 5.36
N GLY A 344 -10.14 -43.14 5.81
CA GLY A 344 -9.20 -43.20 6.93
C GLY A 344 -8.02 -44.14 6.66
N SER A 345 -7.78 -44.51 5.40
CA SER A 345 -6.70 -45.43 5.02
C SER A 345 -5.37 -44.69 4.80
N ALA A 346 -5.45 -43.44 4.35
CA ALA A 346 -4.39 -42.44 4.40
C ALA A 346 -4.45 -41.63 5.70
N GLU A 347 -3.31 -41.07 6.11
CA GLU A 347 -3.27 -40.15 7.25
C GLU A 347 -3.98 -38.84 6.87
N ALA A 348 -5.02 -38.50 7.62
CA ALA A 348 -5.66 -37.21 7.53
C ALA A 348 -4.69 -36.11 7.98
N VAL A 349 -4.67 -35.00 7.26
CA VAL A 349 -3.75 -33.88 7.48
C VAL A 349 -4.48 -32.77 8.22
N ALA A 350 -4.02 -32.44 9.43
CA ALA A 350 -4.55 -31.29 10.17
C ALA A 350 -4.07 -29.99 9.51
N PHE A 351 -4.99 -29.05 9.30
CA PHE A 351 -4.70 -27.74 8.69
C PHE A 351 -5.18 -26.56 9.54
N ALA A 352 -6.09 -26.80 10.49
CA ALA A 352 -6.55 -25.77 11.41
C ALA A 352 -6.83 -26.34 12.81
N ARG A 353 -6.84 -25.48 13.81
CA ARG A 353 -7.30 -25.75 15.16
C ARG A 353 -8.13 -24.58 15.68
N LEU A 354 -9.30 -24.88 16.22
CA LEU A 354 -10.12 -23.89 16.90
C LEU A 354 -9.78 -23.85 18.39
N LEU A 355 -9.60 -22.65 18.95
CA LEU A 355 -9.21 -22.50 20.35
C LEU A 355 -10.34 -22.85 21.33
N SER A 356 -11.58 -22.45 21.04
CA SER A 356 -12.68 -22.45 22.02
C SER A 356 -14.01 -23.06 21.53
N VAL A 357 -14.01 -23.78 20.40
CA VAL A 357 -15.26 -24.31 19.82
C VAL A 357 -15.58 -25.71 20.35
N ALA A 358 -16.77 -25.86 20.94
CA ALA A 358 -17.23 -27.15 21.49
C ALA A 358 -17.80 -28.09 20.41
N THR A 359 -18.31 -27.57 19.29
CA THR A 359 -18.92 -28.35 18.21
C THR A 359 -18.79 -27.65 16.86
N LEU A 360 -18.45 -28.39 15.81
CA LEU A 360 -18.58 -27.97 14.41
C LEU A 360 -19.52 -28.90 13.64
N SER A 361 -20.07 -28.38 12.55
CA SER A 361 -20.97 -29.06 11.62
C SER A 361 -20.59 -28.72 10.18
N ALA A 362 -21.08 -29.51 9.22
CA ALA A 362 -20.85 -29.24 7.79
C ALA A 362 -21.33 -27.84 7.36
N SER A 363 -22.34 -27.26 8.03
CA SER A 363 -22.83 -25.92 7.73
C SER A 363 -21.90 -24.79 8.19
N ASP A 364 -20.86 -25.09 8.95
CA ASP A 364 -19.84 -24.11 9.35
C ASP A 364 -18.79 -23.94 8.23
N PHE A 365 -18.83 -24.82 7.23
CA PHE A 365 -17.93 -24.83 6.08
C PHE A 365 -18.64 -24.34 4.80
N ALA A 366 -17.87 -23.74 3.90
CA ALA A 366 -18.26 -23.45 2.53
C ALA A 366 -17.12 -23.81 1.58
N VAL A 367 -17.46 -24.24 0.37
CA VAL A 367 -16.50 -24.53 -0.70
C VAL A 367 -16.56 -23.39 -1.71
N ILE A 368 -15.40 -22.82 -2.03
CA ILE A 368 -15.23 -21.68 -2.94
C ILE A 368 -14.42 -22.03 -4.18
#